data_AF-A0A4U1IMD7-F1
#
_entry.id   AF-A0A4U1IMD7-F1
#
_cell.length_a   1.000
_cell.length_b   1.000
_cell.length_c   1.000
_cell.angle_alpha   90.00
_cell.angle_beta   90.00
_cell.angle_gamma   90.00
#
_symmetry.space_group_name_H-M   'P 1'
#
loop_
_entity.id
_entity.type
_entity.pdbx_description
1 polymer ?
#
loop_
_entity_poly.entity_id
_entity_poly.type
_entity_poly.pdbx_seq_one_letter_code
_entity_poly.pdbx_strand_id
1 'polypeptide(L)'
;MLRIYDVVLAMAGDAAGIAEQIERRDSDLARQLRRATQSVALNVAEGAGNTAGHKRQRYQTALGSAREVLACVQVAQAMRYIGTVDARALDRMDHVIATLGRLVYRRAS
;
A
#
# COMPACT_ATOMS: atom_id res chain seq x y z
N MET A 1 17.37 3.54 7.27
CA MET A 1 15.91 3.40 7.07
C MET A 1 15.62 1.95 6.73
N LEU A 2 14.51 1.35 7.20
CA LEU A 2 14.17 -0.04 6.84
C LEU A 2 14.07 -0.13 5.32
N ARG A 3 14.78 -1.08 4.68
CA ARG A 3 14.80 -1.26 3.20
C ARG A 3 13.40 -1.29 2.55
N ILE A 4 12.37 -1.67 3.30
CA ILE A 4 10.99 -1.71 2.82
C ILE A 4 10.35 -0.32 2.67
N TYR A 5 10.79 0.69 3.42
CA TYR A 5 10.19 2.03 3.37
C TYR A 5 10.44 2.73 2.03
N ASP A 6 11.63 2.55 1.44
CA ASP A 6 11.92 3.06 0.09
C ASP A 6 10.99 2.43 -0.97
N VAL A 7 10.68 1.13 -0.82
CA VAL A 7 9.72 0.44 -1.69
C VAL A 7 8.30 0.96 -1.48
N VAL A 8 7.93 1.30 -0.23
CA VAL A 8 6.62 1.93 0.07
C VAL A 8 6.51 3.31 -0.57
N LEU A 9 7.58 4.11 -0.59
CA LEU A 9 7.57 5.40 -1.28
C LEU A 9 7.50 5.24 -2.81
N ALA A 10 8.20 4.27 -3.38
CA ALA A 10 8.08 3.95 -4.80
C ALA A 10 6.64 3.52 -5.16
N MET A 11 6.04 2.63 -4.36
CA MET A 11 4.63 2.23 -4.49
C MET A 11 3.70 3.45 -4.37
N ALA A 12 4.00 4.41 -3.50
CA ALA A 12 3.20 5.62 -3.36
C ALA A 12 3.25 6.51 -4.61
N GLY A 13 4.41 6.60 -5.27
CA GLY A 13 4.54 7.26 -6.57
C GLY A 13 3.68 6.59 -7.65
N ASP A 14 3.70 5.26 -7.72
CA ASP A 14 2.84 4.51 -8.66
C ASP A 14 1.36 4.75 -8.39
N ALA A 15 0.96 4.65 -7.12
CA ALA A 15 -0.42 4.84 -6.70
C ALA A 15 -0.92 6.25 -6.99
N ALA A 16 -0.06 7.27 -6.92
CA ALA A 16 -0.40 8.64 -7.30
C ALA A 16 -0.77 8.75 -8.79
N GLY A 17 0.07 8.22 -9.68
CA GLY A 17 -0.19 8.22 -11.12
C GLY A 17 -1.42 7.38 -11.51
N ILE A 18 -1.68 6.29 -10.79
CA ILE A 18 -2.91 5.50 -10.98
C ILE A 18 -4.14 6.27 -10.47
N ALA A 19 -4.04 6.93 -9.31
CA ALA A 19 -5.14 7.72 -8.75
C ALA A 19 -5.57 8.86 -9.68
N GLU A 20 -4.62 9.54 -10.34
CA GLU A 20 -4.94 10.56 -11.36
C GLU A 20 -5.73 10.00 -12.55
N GLN A 21 -5.48 8.75 -12.94
CA GLN A 21 -6.26 8.08 -13.98
C GLN A 21 -7.67 7.72 -13.49
N ILE A 22 -7.77 7.15 -12.30
CA ILE A 22 -9.04 6.78 -11.67
C ILE A 22 -9.92 8.01 -11.45
N GLU A 23 -9.34 9.13 -11.00
CA GLU A 23 -10.06 10.35 -10.62
C GLU A 23 -10.87 10.97 -11.77
N ARG A 24 -10.46 10.73 -13.03
CA ARG A 24 -11.23 11.15 -14.21
C ARG A 24 -12.57 10.43 -14.36
N ARG A 25 -12.78 9.34 -13.62
CA ARG A 25 -13.95 8.45 -13.69
C ARG A 25 -14.65 8.31 -12.35
N ASP A 26 -13.88 8.27 -11.26
CA ASP A 26 -14.36 8.07 -9.90
C ASP A 26 -13.42 8.75 -8.89
N SER A 27 -13.82 9.93 -8.42
CA SER A 27 -13.03 10.73 -7.47
C SER A 27 -12.97 10.10 -6.08
N ASP A 28 -13.98 9.33 -5.69
CA ASP A 28 -14.06 8.69 -4.38
C ASP A 28 -13.11 7.50 -4.29
N LEU A 29 -13.03 6.68 -5.34
CA LEU A 29 -12.07 5.58 -5.42
C LEU A 29 -10.63 6.10 -5.48
N ALA A 30 -10.37 7.17 -6.25
CA ALA A 30 -9.05 7.81 -6.28
C ALA A 30 -8.65 8.37 -4.90
N ARG A 31 -9.59 9.00 -4.19
CA ARG A 31 -9.41 9.47 -2.81
C ARG A 31 -9.14 8.31 -1.85
N GLN A 32 -9.83 7.18 -2.00
CA GLN A 32 -9.60 5.99 -1.18
C GLN A 32 -8.19 5.41 -1.41
N LEU A 33 -7.77 5.28 -2.67
CA LEU A 33 -6.42 4.83 -3.04
C LEU A 33 -5.34 5.72 -2.40
N ARG A 34 -5.49 7.05 -2.48
CA ARG A 34 -4.54 7.99 -1.87
C ARG A 34 -4.47 7.86 -0.35
N ARG A 35 -5.62 7.77 0.34
CA ARG A 35 -5.63 7.61 1.80
C ARG A 35 -5.04 6.28 2.25
N ALA A 36 -5.37 5.18 1.57
CA ALA A 36 -4.79 3.88 1.87
C ALA A 36 -3.26 3.90 1.69
N THR A 37 -2.78 4.47 0.58
CA THR A 37 -1.33 4.62 0.30
C THR A 37 -0.62 5.42 1.39
N GLN A 38 -1.18 6.56 1.80
CA GLN A 38 -0.63 7.38 2.89
C GLN A 38 -0.60 6.61 4.22
N SER A 39 -1.68 5.86 4.53
CA SER A 39 -1.76 5.02 5.72
C SER A 39 -0.66 3.96 5.75
N VAL A 40 -0.32 3.34 4.61
CA VAL A 40 0.83 2.40 4.54
C VAL A 40 2.12 3.10 4.93
N ALA A 41 2.45 4.23 4.29
CA ALA A 41 3.69 4.95 4.55
C ALA A 41 3.82 5.40 6.01
N LEU A 42 2.77 6.01 6.55
CA LEU A 42 2.76 6.52 7.93
C LEU A 42 2.91 5.38 8.94
N ASN A 43 2.14 4.30 8.81
CA ASN A 43 2.22 3.19 9.75
C ASN A 43 3.53 2.40 9.65
N VAL A 44 4.15 2.30 8.46
CA VAL A 44 5.48 1.69 8.32
C VAL A 44 6.54 2.54 8.99
N ALA A 45 6.54 3.85 8.79
CA ALA A 45 7.48 4.76 9.44
C ALA A 45 7.34 4.73 10.96
N GLU A 46 6.12 4.79 11.46
CA GLU A 46 5.86 4.70 12.91
C GLU A 46 6.23 3.34 13.49
N GLY A 47 5.94 2.23 12.80
CA GLY A 47 6.33 0.89 13.24
C GLY A 47 7.85 0.69 13.23
N ALA A 48 8.57 1.34 12.31
CA ALA A 48 10.03 1.31 12.23
C ALA A 48 10.71 1.99 13.42
N GLY A 49 10.15 3.11 13.90
CA GLY A 49 10.69 3.88 15.02
C GLY A 49 10.36 3.33 16.41
N ASN A 50 9.44 2.36 16.52
CA ASN A 50 8.96 1.85 17.81
C ASN A 50 9.62 0.51 18.20
N THR A 51 9.97 0.37 19.48
CA THR A 51 10.56 -0.85 20.07
C THR A 51 9.58 -1.69 20.90
N ALA A 52 8.37 -1.20 21.19
CA ALA A 52 7.38 -1.85 22.06
C ALA A 52 6.15 -2.41 21.29
N GLY A 53 5.16 -2.95 22.03
CA GLY A 53 3.98 -3.66 21.50
C GLY A 53 3.17 -2.95 20.40
N HIS A 54 3.25 -1.61 20.32
CA HIS A 54 2.60 -0.83 19.26
C HIS A 54 3.17 -1.13 17.86
N LYS A 55 4.41 -1.63 17.76
CA LYS A 55 5.04 -1.98 16.48
C LYS A 55 4.22 -2.98 15.66
N ARG A 56 3.72 -4.04 16.31
CA ARG A 56 2.95 -5.10 15.63
C ARG A 56 1.63 -4.55 15.09
N GLN A 57 0.93 -3.75 15.89
CA GLN A 57 -0.32 -3.13 15.49
C GLN A 57 -0.11 -2.19 14.30
N ARG A 58 0.95 -1.37 14.30
CA ARG A 58 1.29 -0.50 13.17
C ARG A 58 1.51 -1.29 11.88
N TYR A 59 2.25 -2.39 11.93
CA TYR A 59 2.44 -3.24 10.74
C TYR A 59 1.16 -3.97 10.32
N GLN A 60 0.24 -4.30 11.25
CA GLN A 60 -1.08 -4.83 10.91
C GLN A 60 -1.92 -3.79 10.16
N THR A 61 -1.97 -2.55 10.65
CA THR A 61 -2.66 -1.45 9.96
C THR A 61 -2.05 -1.19 8.59
N ALA A 62 -0.71 -1.13 8.49
CA ALA A 62 -0.03 -0.97 7.21
C ALA A 62 -0.35 -2.11 6.23
N LEU A 63 -0.40 -3.37 6.70
CA LEU A 63 -0.75 -4.52 5.87
C LEU A 63 -2.19 -4.43 5.35
N GLY A 64 -3.13 -4.01 6.19
CA GLY A 64 -4.52 -3.76 5.81
C GLY A 64 -4.60 -2.71 4.70
N SER A 65 -3.99 -1.55 4.92
CA SER A 65 -3.99 -0.48 3.92
C SER A 65 -3.25 -0.84 2.63
N ALA A 66 -2.20 -1.66 2.67
CA ALA A 66 -1.52 -2.11 1.44
C ALA A 66 -2.42 -3.02 0.59
N ARG A 67 -3.24 -3.88 1.23
CA ARG A 67 -4.26 -4.67 0.54
C ARG A 67 -5.36 -3.78 -0.05
N GLU A 68 -5.75 -2.72 0.66
CA GLU A 68 -6.71 -1.73 0.15
C GLU A 68 -6.18 -0.98 -1.08
N VAL A 69 -4.89 -0.63 -1.11
CA VAL A 69 -4.23 -0.05 -2.29
C VAL A 69 -4.41 -0.95 -3.51
N LEU A 70 -4.01 -2.23 -3.39
CA LEU A 70 -4.15 -3.21 -4.47
C LEU A 70 -5.63 -3.40 -4.87
N ALA A 71 -6.53 -3.49 -3.89
CA ALA A 71 -7.96 -3.63 -4.15
C ALA A 71 -8.53 -2.43 -4.92
N CYS A 72 -8.13 -1.19 -4.60
CA CYS A 72 -8.57 -0.01 -5.35
C CYS A 72 -8.16 -0.09 -6.83
N VAL A 73 -6.94 -0.55 -7.11
CA VAL A 73 -6.45 -0.76 -8.48
C VAL A 73 -7.25 -1.85 -9.20
N GLN A 74 -7.47 -2.99 -8.54
CA GLN A 74 -8.25 -4.10 -9.10
C GLN A 74 -9.69 -3.69 -9.40
N VAL A 75 -10.34 -2.95 -8.50
CA VAL A 75 -11.69 -2.41 -8.70
C VAL A 75 -11.71 -1.44 -9.89
N ALA A 76 -10.73 -0.53 -9.99
CA ALA A 76 -10.65 0.39 -11.11
C ALA A 76 -10.48 -0.33 -12.46
N GLN A 77 -9.69 -1.40 -12.51
CA GLN A 77 -9.56 -2.24 -13.71
C GLN A 77 -10.86 -2.99 -14.03
N ALA A 78 -11.50 -3.61 -13.04
CA ALA A 78 -12.76 -4.33 -13.21
C ALA A 78 -13.90 -3.41 -13.70
N MET A 79 -13.91 -2.17 -13.21
CA MET A 79 -14.84 -1.12 -13.63
C MET A 79 -14.44 -0.43 -14.93
N ARG A 80 -13.33 -0.83 -15.55
CA ARG A 80 -12.78 -0.27 -16.78
C ARG A 80 -12.51 1.23 -16.69
N TYR A 81 -12.20 1.73 -15.49
CA TYR A 81 -11.79 3.12 -15.28
C TYR A 81 -10.37 3.36 -15.75
N ILE A 82 -9.53 2.32 -15.64
CA ILE A 82 -8.15 2.30 -16.11
C ILE A 82 -7.89 1.04 -16.93
N GLY A 83 -6.85 1.09 -17.76
CA GLY A 83 -6.38 -0.05 -18.55
C GLY A 83 -5.38 -0.93 -17.79
N THR A 84 -4.46 -1.52 -18.54
CA THR A 84 -3.35 -2.29 -17.97
C THR A 84 -2.46 -1.40 -17.11
N VAL A 85 -2.16 -1.86 -15.91
CA VAL A 85 -1.20 -1.22 -15.00
C VAL A 85 0.18 -1.83 -15.24
N ASP A 86 1.24 -1.02 -15.12
CA ASP A 86 2.62 -1.51 -15.20
C ASP A 86 2.83 -2.66 -14.20
N ALA A 87 3.31 -3.80 -14.69
CA ALA A 87 3.62 -4.97 -13.89
C ALA A 87 4.56 -4.63 -12.72
N ARG A 88 5.50 -3.69 -12.91
CA ARG A 88 6.42 -3.25 -11.86
C ARG A 88 5.71 -2.56 -10.69
N ALA A 89 4.61 -1.86 -10.95
CA ALA A 89 3.81 -1.23 -9.90
C ALA A 89 3.05 -2.29 -9.10
N LEU A 90 2.45 -3.28 -9.79
CA LEU A 90 1.79 -4.42 -9.14
C LEU A 90 2.77 -5.24 -8.31
N ASP A 91 3.95 -5.55 -8.86
CA ASP A 91 5.02 -6.26 -8.15
C ASP A 91 5.47 -5.53 -6.89
N ARG A 92 5.53 -4.19 -6.91
CA ARG A 92 5.84 -3.38 -5.72
C ARG A 92 4.74 -3.46 -4.66
N MET A 93 3.47 -3.40 -5.06
CA MET A 93 2.34 -3.56 -4.13
C MET A 93 2.39 -4.95 -3.47
N ASP A 94 2.58 -6.00 -4.26
CA ASP A 94 2.70 -7.37 -3.76
C ASP A 94 3.93 -7.56 -2.86
N HIS A 95 5.06 -6.95 -3.21
CA HIS A 95 6.27 -6.97 -2.38
C HIS A 95 6.05 -6.33 -1.00
N VAL A 96 5.34 -5.19 -0.97
CA VAL A 96 4.97 -4.51 0.27
C VAL A 96 4.03 -5.38 1.10
N ILE A 97 2.96 -5.93 0.50
CA ILE A 97 2.01 -6.83 1.17
C ILE A 97 2.72 -8.06 1.74
N ALA A 98 3.57 -8.72 0.95
CA ALA A 98 4.30 -9.91 1.38
C ALA A 98 5.29 -9.61 2.51
N THR A 99 5.97 -8.46 2.47
CA THR A 99 6.92 -8.06 3.50
C THR A 99 6.21 -7.71 4.81
N LEU A 100 5.13 -6.94 4.75
CA LEU A 100 4.30 -6.63 5.93
C LEU A 100 3.64 -7.89 6.49
N GLY A 101 3.17 -8.80 5.62
CA GLY A 101 2.64 -10.10 6.01
C GLY A 101 3.66 -10.92 6.80
N ARG A 102 4.93 -10.96 6.38
CA ARG A 102 5.99 -11.62 7.15
C ARG A 102 6.20 -10.98 8.53
N LEU A 103 6.18 -9.65 8.62
CA LEU A 103 6.34 -8.93 9.89
C LEU A 103 5.16 -9.13 10.85
N VAL A 104 3.95 -9.29 10.31
CA VAL A 104 2.72 -9.49 11.10
C VAL A 104 2.55 -10.96 11.50
N TYR A 105 2.79 -11.90 10.60
CA TYR A 105 2.41 -13.30 10.81
C TYR A 105 3.57 -14.20 11.28
N ARG A 106 4.84 -13.81 11.16
CA ARG A 106 5.92 -14.57 11.83
C ARG A 106 5.79 -14.41 13.34
N ARG A 107 5.56 -15.53 14.04
CA ARG A 107 5.81 -15.64 15.49
C ARG A 107 7.29 -15.40 15.72
N ALA A 108 7.64 -14.58 16.73
CA ALA A 108 8.93 -14.69 17.37
C ALA A 108 9.04 -16.15 17.85
N SER A 109 10.00 -16.87 17.30
CA SER A 109 10.38 -18.20 17.78
C SER A 109 11.18 -18.04 19.06
#